data_AF-A0A844ZZE4-F1
#
_entry.id   AF-A0A844ZZE4-F1
#
_cell.length_a   1.000
_cell.length_b   1.000
_cell.length_c   1.000
_cell.angle_alpha   90.00
_cell.angle_beta   90.00
_cell.angle_gamma   90.00
#
_symmetry.space_group_name_H-M   'P 1'
#
loop_
_entity.id
_entity.type
_entity.pdbx_description
1 polymer ?
#
loop_
_entity_poly.entity_id
_entity_poly.type
_entity_poly.pdbx_seq_one_letter_code
_entity_poly.pdbx_strand_id
1 'polypeptide(L)'
;MGEMPTIAGKTVAERQLLFAKACGCEGVIAFGGGVSSAAVALRHAAEREGMRFQVISSAHALPGAIADGDSLLVMQPGMLPESRQALDLLRAEGDRMLVVSAGPGTTAGFERIDLDRASAGAMTVPGKWLGRLISLPEDAAPHAALLRIALQMRLPEARLDDAMLDDGQWLVVHDAAAAERREATWLRSHVGASPPTSPSRWLAERVVGRAGGWLMDRPFTRPALLALSALLLGGSVAAAWSDLPVPAFALAALAVPAIESFLALSRLAVAPFGRIGRLPWLRRLVDIVLLVIGVLAIDGLWYRTVFPPLMLAAGLLALDRDDAPTYARPLRDRAVIAGLVALVSTVAPPEAAIMLAATLVLVARLLPRIPAEE
;
A
#
# COMPACT_ATOMS: atom_id res chain seq x y z
N MET A 1 -24.37 6.16 -17.28
CA MET A 1 -23.15 5.55 -16.69
C MET A 1 -23.39 5.49 -15.20
N GLY A 2 -23.56 4.30 -14.64
CA GLY A 2 -23.79 4.12 -13.20
C GLY A 2 -22.57 4.56 -12.39
N GLU A 3 -22.79 4.81 -11.11
CA GLU A 3 -21.72 5.08 -10.15
C GLU A 3 -20.70 3.92 -10.19
N MET A 4 -19.43 4.24 -10.47
CA MET A 4 -18.42 3.19 -10.58
C MET A 4 -18.13 2.60 -9.20
N PRO A 5 -18.05 1.27 -9.07
CA PRO A 5 -17.73 0.64 -7.81
C PRO A 5 -16.37 1.14 -7.28
N THR A 6 -16.31 1.38 -5.97
CA THR A 6 -15.12 1.80 -5.25
C THR A 6 -14.61 0.68 -4.37
N ILE A 7 -13.29 0.58 -4.24
CA ILE A 7 -12.63 -0.37 -3.34
C ILE A 7 -11.57 0.44 -2.59
N ALA A 8 -11.72 0.55 -1.26
CA ALA A 8 -10.83 1.28 -0.37
C ALA A 8 -10.52 2.71 -0.85
N GLY A 9 -11.56 3.51 -1.08
CA GLY A 9 -11.45 4.92 -1.45
C GLY A 9 -10.97 5.20 -2.88
N LYS A 10 -10.85 4.20 -3.75
CA LYS A 10 -10.53 4.36 -5.18
C LYS A 10 -11.55 3.64 -6.06
N THR A 11 -11.97 4.27 -7.15
CA THR A 11 -12.79 3.62 -8.17
C THR A 11 -12.01 2.50 -8.87
N VAL A 12 -12.73 1.53 -9.47
CA VAL A 12 -12.08 0.49 -10.29
C VAL A 12 -11.24 1.10 -11.42
N ALA A 13 -11.71 2.16 -12.08
CA ALA A 13 -10.96 2.85 -13.12
C ALA A 13 -9.66 3.48 -12.61
N GLU A 14 -9.65 4.06 -11.41
CA GLU A 14 -8.42 4.58 -10.80
C GLU A 14 -7.43 3.44 -10.47
N ARG A 15 -7.92 2.25 -10.13
CA ARG A 15 -7.05 1.09 -9.89
C ARG A 15 -6.45 0.55 -11.19
N GLN A 16 -7.25 0.50 -12.25
CA GLN A 16 -6.76 0.21 -13.60
C GLN A 16 -5.70 1.22 -14.05
N LEU A 17 -5.90 2.51 -13.76
CA LEU A 17 -4.92 3.56 -14.05
C LEU A 17 -3.58 3.32 -13.33
N LEU A 18 -3.61 2.97 -12.03
CA LEU A 18 -2.40 2.65 -11.28
C LEU A 18 -1.69 1.39 -11.81
N PHE A 19 -2.45 0.40 -12.26
CA PHE A 19 -1.88 -0.78 -12.93
C PHE A 19 -1.22 -0.41 -14.26
N ALA A 20 -1.88 0.40 -15.10
CA ALA A 20 -1.31 0.89 -16.35
C ALA A 20 -0.02 1.69 -16.11
N LYS A 21 0.01 2.54 -15.07
CA LYS A 21 1.23 3.24 -14.65
C LYS A 21 2.34 2.26 -14.27
N ALA A 22 2.02 1.21 -13.52
CA ALA A 22 2.97 0.18 -13.14
C ALA A 22 3.49 -0.63 -14.36
N CYS A 23 2.66 -0.82 -15.39
CA CYS A 23 3.07 -1.40 -16.68
C CYS A 23 4.02 -0.49 -17.47
N GLY A 24 4.17 0.78 -17.07
CA GLY A 24 5.02 1.76 -17.76
C GLY A 24 4.28 2.62 -18.78
N CYS A 25 2.95 2.62 -18.79
CA CYS A 25 2.18 3.49 -19.68
C CYS A 25 2.44 4.97 -19.37
N GLU A 26 2.57 5.78 -20.42
CA GLU A 26 2.81 7.23 -20.31
C GLU A 26 1.52 8.07 -20.36
N GLY A 27 0.45 7.48 -20.86
CA GLY A 27 -0.82 8.15 -21.06
C GLY A 27 -2.00 7.20 -20.90
N VAL A 28 -3.18 7.78 -20.71
CA VAL A 28 -4.44 7.08 -20.58
C VAL A 28 -5.45 7.69 -21.53
N ILE A 29 -6.11 6.82 -22.29
CA ILE A 29 -7.21 7.17 -23.17
C ILE A 29 -8.49 6.64 -22.54
N ALA A 30 -9.36 7.54 -22.07
CA ALA A 30 -10.66 7.18 -21.56
C ALA A 30 -11.69 7.16 -22.70
N PHE A 31 -12.47 6.08 -22.79
CA PHE A 31 -13.55 5.94 -23.75
C PHE A 31 -14.88 6.39 -23.15
N GLY A 32 -15.55 7.36 -23.77
CA GLY A 32 -16.88 7.83 -23.37
C GLY A 32 -17.04 9.35 -23.35
N GLY A 33 -18.08 9.83 -22.67
CA GLY A 33 -18.35 11.27 -22.52
C GLY A 33 -17.47 11.92 -21.46
N GLY A 34 -16.51 12.74 -21.88
CA GLY A 34 -15.51 13.40 -21.00
C GLY A 34 -16.04 14.44 -20.00
N VAL A 35 -17.36 14.59 -19.88
CA VAL A 35 -18.03 15.60 -19.05
C VAL A 35 -18.52 15.03 -17.71
N SER A 36 -18.45 13.72 -17.51
CA SER A 36 -18.88 13.10 -16.25
C SER A 36 -17.93 13.43 -15.09
N SER A 37 -18.47 13.53 -13.87
CA SER A 37 -17.67 13.70 -12.64
C SER A 37 -16.62 12.60 -12.48
N ALA A 38 -16.96 11.37 -12.87
CA ALA A 38 -16.05 10.24 -12.86
C ALA A 38 -14.88 10.40 -13.86
N ALA A 39 -15.14 10.93 -15.06
CA ALA A 39 -14.08 11.23 -16.03
C ALA A 39 -13.15 12.36 -15.54
N VAL A 40 -13.71 13.39 -14.89
CA VAL A 40 -12.92 14.47 -14.27
C VAL A 40 -12.05 13.94 -13.13
N ALA A 41 -12.59 13.08 -12.28
CA ALA A 41 -11.84 12.43 -11.19
C ALA A 41 -10.70 11.56 -11.76
N LEU A 42 -10.97 10.77 -12.80
CA LEU A 42 -9.96 9.93 -13.46
C LEU A 42 -8.85 10.77 -14.11
N ARG A 43 -9.19 11.91 -14.74
CA ARG A 43 -8.20 12.86 -15.26
C ARG A 43 -7.26 13.36 -14.18
N HIS A 44 -7.81 13.84 -13.05
CA HIS A 44 -6.99 14.31 -11.93
C HIS A 44 -6.17 13.17 -11.30
N ALA A 45 -6.68 11.94 -11.29
CA ALA A 45 -5.89 10.78 -10.88
C ALA A 45 -4.71 10.54 -11.84
N ALA A 46 -4.92 10.59 -13.16
CA ALA A 46 -3.86 10.47 -14.17
C ALA A 46 -2.78 11.56 -14.02
N GLU A 47 -3.20 12.81 -13.85
CA GLU A 47 -2.31 13.96 -13.69
C GLU A 47 -1.44 13.84 -12.43
N ARG A 48 -2.00 13.37 -11.30
CA ARG A 48 -1.24 13.11 -10.06
C ARG A 48 -0.15 12.06 -10.25
N GLU A 49 -0.39 11.07 -11.09
CA GLU A 49 0.59 10.02 -11.45
C GLU A 49 1.52 10.44 -12.59
N GLY A 50 1.42 11.70 -13.05
CA GLY A 50 2.23 12.26 -14.12
C GLY A 50 1.98 11.62 -15.49
N MET A 51 0.76 11.15 -15.76
CA MET A 51 0.37 10.56 -17.04
C MET A 51 -0.38 11.57 -17.91
N ARG A 52 -0.25 11.45 -19.23
CA ARG A 52 -1.10 12.17 -20.20
C ARG A 52 -2.53 11.64 -20.12
N PHE A 53 -3.55 12.49 -20.29
CA PHE A 53 -4.94 12.06 -20.28
C PHE A 53 -5.68 12.59 -21.51
N GLN A 54 -6.35 11.70 -22.24
CA GLN A 54 -7.18 12.04 -23.39
C GLN A 54 -8.53 11.31 -23.28
N VAL A 55 -9.59 11.95 -23.78
CA VAL A 55 -10.90 11.33 -23.91
C VAL A 55 -11.23 11.16 -25.38
N ILE A 56 -11.79 10.00 -25.73
CA ILE A 56 -12.32 9.71 -27.06
C ILE A 56 -13.79 9.29 -26.96
N SER A 57 -14.60 9.70 -27.93
CA SER A 57 -16.02 9.32 -28.02
C SER A 57 -16.27 8.09 -28.89
N SER A 58 -15.30 7.71 -29.72
CA SER A 58 -15.39 6.59 -30.67
C SER A 58 -14.08 5.82 -30.72
N ALA A 59 -14.17 4.49 -30.83
CA ALA A 59 -13.00 3.62 -30.99
C ALA A 59 -12.20 3.96 -32.26
N HIS A 60 -12.88 4.49 -33.29
CA HIS A 60 -12.25 4.91 -34.55
C HIS A 60 -11.29 6.09 -34.39
N ALA A 61 -11.29 6.78 -33.24
CA ALA A 61 -10.32 7.83 -32.93
C ALA A 61 -8.95 7.29 -32.45
N LEU A 62 -8.87 6.01 -32.04
CA LEU A 62 -7.64 5.42 -31.51
C LEU A 62 -6.44 5.45 -32.48
N PRO A 63 -6.58 5.18 -33.80
CA PRO A 63 -5.46 5.21 -34.74
C PRO A 63 -4.81 6.60 -34.88
N GLY A 64 -5.56 7.68 -34.62
CA GLY A 64 -5.02 9.04 -34.62
C GLY A 64 -4.39 9.47 -33.30
N ALA A 65 -4.64 8.73 -32.21
CA ALA A 65 -4.18 9.06 -30.87
C ALA A 65 -2.87 8.33 -30.50
N ILE A 66 -2.54 7.24 -31.19
CA ILE A 66 -1.43 6.33 -30.87
C ILE A 66 -0.60 6.14 -32.13
N ALA A 67 0.72 6.32 -32.04
CA ALA A 67 1.60 6.13 -33.19
C ALA A 67 1.74 4.64 -33.55
N ASP A 68 2.03 4.34 -34.82
CA ASP A 68 2.18 2.97 -35.31
C ASP A 68 3.26 2.15 -34.58
N GLY A 69 4.28 2.84 -34.05
CA GLY A 69 5.38 2.25 -33.30
C GLY A 69 5.12 2.08 -31.80
N ASP A 70 4.02 2.62 -31.28
CA ASP A 70 3.65 2.53 -29.87
C ASP A 70 2.76 1.30 -29.60
N SER A 71 2.62 0.94 -28.33
CA SER A 71 1.72 -0.13 -27.88
C SER A 71 0.57 0.43 -27.02
N LEU A 72 -0.62 -0.14 -27.19
CA LEU A 72 -1.81 0.18 -26.41
C LEU A 72 -2.10 -0.91 -25.39
N LEU A 73 -2.02 -0.60 -24.10
CA LEU A 73 -2.59 -1.46 -23.06
C LEU A 73 -4.11 -1.32 -23.02
N VAL A 74 -4.82 -2.42 -23.28
CA VAL A 74 -6.27 -2.51 -23.25
C VAL A 74 -6.68 -3.32 -22.04
N MET A 75 -7.66 -2.82 -21.28
CA MET A 75 -8.25 -3.53 -20.14
C MET A 75 -9.77 -3.58 -20.27
N GLN A 76 -10.35 -4.71 -19.86
CA GLN A 76 -11.80 -4.88 -19.81
C GLN A 76 -12.42 -3.92 -18.78
N PRO A 77 -13.59 -3.34 -19.06
CA PRO A 77 -14.33 -2.54 -18.07
C PRO A 77 -14.60 -3.34 -16.79
N GLY A 78 -14.42 -2.70 -15.64
CA GLY A 78 -14.69 -3.33 -14.34
C GLY A 78 -13.59 -4.29 -13.85
N MET A 79 -12.54 -4.57 -14.63
CA MET A 79 -11.42 -5.38 -14.15
C MET A 79 -10.70 -4.69 -12.99
N LEU A 80 -10.42 -5.46 -11.94
CA LEU A 80 -9.55 -5.12 -10.83
C LEU A 80 -8.19 -5.85 -10.96
N PRO A 81 -7.17 -5.21 -11.54
CA PRO A 81 -5.86 -5.84 -11.77
C PRO A 81 -4.91 -5.67 -10.56
N GLU A 82 -4.74 -6.71 -9.75
CA GLU A 82 -3.86 -6.68 -8.57
C GLU A 82 -2.69 -7.69 -8.64
N SER A 83 -2.74 -8.60 -9.62
CA SER A 83 -1.70 -9.61 -9.81
C SER A 83 -0.39 -9.00 -10.29
N ARG A 84 0.70 -9.24 -9.53
CA ARG A 84 2.08 -8.92 -9.94
C ARG A 84 2.54 -9.82 -11.09
N GLN A 85 2.08 -11.06 -11.13
CA GLN A 85 2.39 -11.97 -12.24
C GLN A 85 1.84 -11.42 -13.56
N ALA A 86 0.59 -10.96 -13.58
CA ALA A 86 0.00 -10.33 -14.76
C ALA A 86 0.76 -9.07 -15.18
N LEU A 87 1.19 -8.25 -14.21
CA LEU A 87 2.05 -7.09 -14.45
C LEU A 87 3.38 -7.49 -15.13
N ASP A 88 4.06 -8.50 -14.60
CA ASP A 88 5.34 -8.95 -15.14
C ASP A 88 5.19 -9.55 -16.55
N LEU A 89 4.10 -10.29 -16.79
CA LEU A 89 3.77 -10.81 -18.12
C LEU A 89 3.55 -9.68 -19.13
N LEU A 90 2.77 -8.65 -18.78
CA LEU A 90 2.47 -7.52 -19.67
C LEU A 90 3.67 -6.58 -19.89
N ARG A 91 4.63 -6.55 -18.96
CA ARG A 91 5.87 -5.77 -19.09
C ARG A 91 6.97 -6.48 -19.86
N ALA A 92 6.86 -7.80 -20.01
CA ALA A 92 7.83 -8.56 -20.77
C ALA A 92 7.83 -8.13 -22.24
N GLU A 93 8.97 -8.29 -22.91
CA GLU A 93 9.19 -7.77 -24.27
C GLU A 93 8.16 -8.31 -25.27
N GLY A 94 7.58 -7.41 -26.06
CA GLY A 94 6.63 -7.75 -27.13
C GLY A 94 5.16 -7.79 -26.68
N ASP A 95 4.29 -7.46 -27.63
CA ASP A 95 2.86 -7.37 -27.41
C ASP A 95 2.19 -8.73 -27.21
N ARG A 96 1.23 -8.79 -26.30
CA ARG A 96 0.58 -10.05 -25.93
C ARG A 96 -0.80 -9.86 -25.32
N MET A 97 -1.58 -10.93 -25.34
CA MET A 97 -2.85 -11.04 -24.64
C MET A 97 -2.74 -12.01 -23.47
N LEU A 98 -3.30 -11.62 -22.32
CA LEU A 98 -3.42 -12.53 -21.18
C LEU A 98 -4.62 -13.46 -21.38
N VAL A 99 -4.42 -14.75 -21.09
CA VAL A 99 -5.46 -15.79 -21.18
C VAL A 99 -5.50 -16.64 -19.93
N VAL A 100 -6.68 -17.18 -19.62
CA VAL A 100 -6.95 -18.13 -18.52
C VAL A 100 -7.75 -19.31 -19.05
N SER A 101 -7.94 -20.34 -18.22
CA SER A 101 -8.78 -21.49 -18.60
C SER A 101 -10.24 -21.06 -18.79
N ALA A 102 -10.93 -21.59 -19.81
CA ALA A 102 -12.28 -21.15 -20.18
C ALA A 102 -13.31 -21.26 -19.03
N GLY A 103 -13.31 -22.36 -18.29
CA GLY A 103 -14.25 -22.58 -17.17
C GLY A 103 -14.11 -21.49 -16.10
N PRO A 104 -12.99 -21.47 -15.35
CA PRO A 104 -12.74 -20.45 -14.34
C PRO A 104 -12.84 -19.02 -14.87
N GLY A 105 -12.29 -18.75 -16.06
CA GLY A 105 -12.28 -17.41 -16.66
C GLY A 105 -13.68 -16.88 -16.99
N THR A 106 -14.54 -17.71 -17.59
CA THR A 106 -15.92 -17.28 -17.88
C THR A 106 -16.76 -17.12 -16.62
N THR A 107 -16.57 -17.98 -15.62
CA THR A 107 -17.19 -17.80 -14.29
C THR A 107 -16.74 -16.50 -13.63
N ALA A 108 -15.49 -16.09 -13.82
CA ALA A 108 -14.93 -14.83 -13.32
C ALA A 108 -15.37 -13.57 -14.12
N GLY A 109 -16.21 -13.74 -15.15
CA GLY A 109 -16.77 -12.63 -15.94
C GLY A 109 -15.90 -12.21 -17.14
N PHE A 110 -14.93 -13.03 -17.53
CA PHE A 110 -14.15 -12.79 -18.73
C PHE A 110 -14.74 -13.40 -20.00
N GLU A 111 -14.40 -12.81 -21.14
CA GLU A 111 -14.91 -13.25 -22.45
C GLU A 111 -14.29 -14.58 -22.89
N ARG A 112 -15.14 -15.55 -23.25
CA ARG A 112 -14.70 -16.84 -23.78
C ARG A 112 -14.10 -16.67 -25.17
N ILE A 113 -12.91 -17.24 -25.40
CA ILE A 113 -12.26 -17.25 -26.71
C ILE A 113 -12.64 -18.53 -27.46
N ASP A 114 -12.44 -19.68 -26.83
CA ASP A 114 -12.71 -20.99 -27.42
C ASP A 114 -13.13 -22.02 -26.34
N LEU A 115 -13.05 -23.32 -26.67
CA LEU A 115 -13.44 -24.39 -25.75
C LEU A 115 -12.58 -24.39 -24.47
N ASP A 116 -11.29 -24.10 -24.58
CA ASP A 116 -10.29 -24.31 -23.53
C ASP A 116 -9.81 -22.99 -22.89
N ARG A 117 -10.00 -21.86 -23.57
CA ARG A 117 -9.45 -20.55 -23.19
C ARG A 117 -10.51 -19.46 -23.08
N ALA A 118 -10.30 -18.57 -22.12
CA ALA A 118 -10.95 -17.27 -22.03
C ALA A 118 -9.90 -16.16 -22.03
N SER A 119 -10.29 -14.97 -22.50
CA SER A 119 -9.50 -13.76 -22.33
C SER A 119 -9.32 -13.52 -20.84
N ALA A 120 -8.17 -13.04 -20.39
CA ALA A 120 -8.02 -12.56 -19.02
C ALA A 120 -8.32 -11.04 -18.92
N GLY A 121 -8.94 -10.46 -19.95
CA GLY A 121 -9.40 -9.07 -19.97
C GLY A 121 -8.30 -8.01 -20.09
N ALA A 122 -7.04 -8.38 -20.31
CA ALA A 122 -5.95 -7.44 -20.55
C ALA A 122 -5.04 -7.91 -21.68
N MET A 123 -4.60 -6.96 -22.50
CA MET A 123 -3.67 -7.19 -23.62
C MET A 123 -2.92 -5.92 -23.97
N THR A 124 -1.71 -6.04 -24.51
CA THR A 124 -1.05 -4.95 -25.23
C THR A 124 -1.19 -5.16 -26.73
N VAL A 125 -1.59 -4.12 -27.45
CA VAL A 125 -1.89 -4.19 -28.89
C VAL A 125 -0.96 -3.21 -29.62
N PRO A 126 -0.26 -3.64 -30.69
CA PRO A 126 0.55 -2.74 -31.51
C PRO A 126 -0.29 -1.63 -32.14
N GLY A 127 0.18 -0.39 -32.11
CA GLY A 127 -0.50 0.79 -32.66
C GLY A 127 -0.87 0.62 -34.15
N LYS A 128 0.03 0.03 -34.94
CA LYS A 128 -0.21 -0.32 -36.35
C LYS A 128 -1.43 -1.21 -36.62
N TRP A 129 -1.99 -1.89 -35.61
CA TRP A 129 -3.20 -2.72 -35.77
C TRP A 129 -4.49 -1.92 -35.58
N LEU A 130 -4.42 -0.75 -34.95
CA LEU A 130 -5.60 0.05 -34.60
C LEU A 130 -6.37 0.52 -35.84
N GLY A 131 -5.70 0.74 -36.97
CA GLY A 131 -6.34 1.10 -38.24
C GLY A 131 -7.41 0.10 -38.71
N ARG A 132 -7.36 -1.16 -38.23
CA ARG A 132 -8.38 -2.18 -38.53
C ARG A 132 -9.74 -1.89 -37.86
N LEU A 133 -9.78 -1.03 -36.85
CA LEU A 133 -11.03 -0.62 -36.21
C LEU A 133 -12.01 0.04 -37.20
N ILE A 134 -11.51 0.69 -38.26
CA ILE A 134 -12.33 1.31 -39.31
C ILE A 134 -13.21 0.29 -40.04
N SER A 135 -12.80 -0.99 -40.07
CA SER A 135 -13.58 -2.07 -40.69
C SER A 135 -14.71 -2.61 -39.80
N LEU A 136 -14.79 -2.15 -38.54
CA LEU A 136 -15.81 -2.56 -37.58
C LEU A 136 -16.86 -1.46 -37.39
N PRO A 137 -18.10 -1.81 -36.99
CA PRO A 137 -19.13 -0.84 -36.65
C PRO A 137 -18.64 0.19 -35.63
N GLU A 138 -19.05 1.45 -35.79
CA GLU A 138 -18.61 2.56 -34.92
C GLU A 138 -19.11 2.40 -33.46
N ASP A 139 -20.24 1.71 -33.28
CA ASP A 139 -20.84 1.39 -31.99
C ASP A 139 -20.24 0.13 -31.32
N ALA A 140 -19.28 -0.53 -31.95
CA ALA A 140 -18.64 -1.70 -31.38
C ALA A 140 -17.89 -1.34 -30.08
N ALA A 141 -18.14 -2.13 -29.03
CA ALA A 141 -17.45 -1.95 -27.75
C ALA A 141 -15.91 -2.06 -27.97
N PRO A 142 -15.11 -1.04 -27.61
CA PRO A 142 -13.70 -0.97 -28.00
C PRO A 142 -12.88 -2.18 -27.57
N HIS A 143 -13.10 -2.68 -26.34
CA HIS A 143 -12.39 -3.85 -25.82
C HIS A 143 -12.67 -5.10 -26.68
N ALA A 144 -13.94 -5.43 -26.94
CA ALA A 144 -14.32 -6.59 -27.73
C ALA A 144 -13.85 -6.48 -29.19
N ALA A 145 -13.92 -5.28 -29.77
CA ALA A 145 -13.40 -4.99 -31.10
C ALA A 145 -11.89 -5.24 -31.19
N LEU A 146 -11.12 -4.74 -30.22
CA LEU A 146 -9.68 -4.96 -30.15
C LEU A 146 -9.32 -6.42 -29.87
N LEU A 147 -10.09 -7.12 -29.03
CA LEU A 147 -9.90 -8.55 -28.77
C LEU A 147 -10.06 -9.36 -30.07
N ARG A 148 -11.11 -9.06 -30.83
CA ARG A 148 -11.35 -9.68 -32.14
C ARG A 148 -10.18 -9.41 -33.10
N ILE A 149 -9.68 -8.19 -33.18
CA ILE A 149 -8.52 -7.85 -34.01
C ILE A 149 -7.27 -8.62 -33.55
N ALA A 150 -7.02 -8.67 -32.24
CA ALA A 150 -5.88 -9.40 -31.66
C ALA A 150 -5.91 -10.88 -32.02
N LEU A 151 -7.09 -11.53 -31.93
CA LEU A 151 -7.29 -12.92 -32.32
C LEU A 151 -7.06 -13.14 -33.83
N GLN A 152 -7.62 -12.25 -34.68
CA GLN A 152 -7.42 -12.33 -36.13
C GLN A 152 -5.95 -12.19 -36.53
N MET A 153 -5.22 -11.34 -35.82
CA MET A 153 -3.79 -11.11 -36.04
C MET A 153 -2.88 -12.11 -35.32
N ARG A 154 -3.46 -13.07 -34.59
CA ARG A 154 -2.74 -14.10 -33.80
C ARG A 154 -1.74 -13.46 -32.82
N LEU A 155 -2.21 -12.47 -32.06
CA LEU A 155 -1.42 -11.86 -31.00
C LEU A 155 -0.89 -12.95 -30.06
N PRO A 156 0.41 -12.94 -29.70
CA PRO A 156 0.96 -13.90 -28.75
C PRO A 156 0.16 -13.94 -27.45
N GLU A 157 -0.05 -15.14 -26.93
CA GLU A 157 -0.80 -15.35 -25.69
C GLU A 157 0.16 -15.63 -24.53
N ALA A 158 -0.14 -15.07 -23.37
CA ALA A 158 0.51 -15.38 -22.11
C ALA A 158 -0.53 -15.91 -21.11
N ARG A 159 -0.34 -17.14 -20.64
CA ARG A 159 -1.26 -17.76 -19.70
C ARG A 159 -1.03 -17.23 -18.29
N LEU A 160 -2.09 -16.72 -17.68
CA LEU A 160 -2.13 -16.37 -16.27
C LEU A 160 -2.50 -17.62 -15.46
N ASP A 161 -1.95 -17.75 -14.25
CA ASP A 161 -2.31 -18.85 -13.36
C ASP A 161 -3.77 -18.70 -12.90
N ASP A 162 -4.56 -19.77 -13.00
CA ASP A 162 -5.97 -19.78 -12.59
C ASP A 162 -6.09 -19.52 -11.08
N ALA A 163 -5.06 -19.84 -10.28
CA ALA A 163 -5.01 -19.52 -8.85
C ALA A 163 -5.18 -18.01 -8.56
N MET A 164 -4.81 -17.13 -9.51
CA MET A 164 -5.00 -15.68 -9.37
C MET A 164 -6.46 -15.26 -9.41
N LEU A 165 -7.31 -16.06 -10.06
CA LEU A 165 -8.77 -15.87 -10.08
C LEU A 165 -9.35 -16.25 -8.71
N ASP A 166 -8.92 -17.39 -8.17
CA ASP A 166 -9.38 -17.93 -6.88
C ASP A 166 -8.96 -17.02 -5.71
N ASP A 167 -7.73 -16.51 -5.72
CA ASP A 167 -7.22 -15.57 -4.73
C ASP A 167 -7.84 -14.16 -4.86
N GLY A 168 -8.62 -13.92 -5.91
CA GLY A 168 -9.24 -12.63 -6.19
C GLY A 168 -8.22 -11.53 -6.49
N GLN A 169 -7.03 -11.87 -6.97
CA GLN A 169 -6.01 -10.91 -7.42
C GLN A 169 -6.26 -10.45 -8.86
N TRP A 170 -7.11 -11.16 -9.59
CA TRP A 170 -7.49 -10.87 -10.96
C TRP A 170 -8.98 -11.17 -11.16
N LEU A 171 -9.85 -10.15 -11.10
CA LEU A 171 -11.30 -10.33 -11.20
C LEU A 171 -12.01 -9.16 -11.89
N VAL A 172 -13.27 -9.36 -12.24
CA VAL A 172 -14.16 -8.31 -12.75
C VAL A 172 -15.19 -7.92 -11.68
N VAL A 173 -15.30 -6.62 -11.41
CA VAL A 173 -16.21 -6.04 -10.42
C VAL A 173 -17.34 -5.31 -11.15
N HIS A 174 -18.53 -5.88 -11.11
CA HIS A 174 -19.70 -5.39 -11.86
C HIS A 174 -20.63 -4.48 -11.05
N ASP A 175 -20.65 -4.63 -9.73
CA ASP A 175 -21.58 -3.91 -8.85
C ASP A 175 -20.92 -3.50 -7.53
N ALA A 176 -21.61 -2.61 -6.80
CA ALA A 176 -21.16 -2.09 -5.51
C ALA A 176 -21.05 -3.18 -4.44
N ALA A 177 -21.92 -4.21 -4.47
CA ALA A 177 -21.91 -5.28 -3.47
C ALA A 177 -20.70 -6.21 -3.64
N ALA A 178 -20.27 -6.46 -4.88
CA ALA A 178 -19.06 -7.20 -5.21
C ALA A 178 -17.81 -6.42 -4.79
N ALA A 179 -17.81 -5.10 -4.99
CA ALA A 179 -16.76 -4.22 -4.51
C ALA A 179 -16.63 -4.24 -2.98
N GLU A 180 -17.73 -4.10 -2.24
CA GLU A 180 -17.73 -4.12 -0.78
C GLU A 180 -17.20 -5.47 -0.23
N ARG A 181 -17.65 -6.60 -0.79
CA ARG A 181 -17.13 -7.93 -0.44
C ARG A 181 -15.63 -8.03 -0.70
N ARG A 182 -15.15 -7.48 -1.82
CA ARG A 182 -13.74 -7.51 -2.19
C ARG A 182 -12.88 -6.60 -1.32
N GLU A 183 -13.43 -5.47 -0.86
CA GLU A 183 -12.72 -4.49 -0.05
C GLU A 183 -12.24 -5.06 1.29
N ALA A 184 -13.08 -5.81 2.01
CA ALA A 184 -12.69 -6.41 3.29
C ALA A 184 -11.51 -7.38 3.14
N THR A 185 -11.47 -8.17 2.07
CA THR A 185 -10.35 -9.06 1.76
C THR A 185 -9.14 -8.28 1.23
N TRP A 186 -9.38 -7.19 0.50
CA TRP A 186 -8.33 -6.29 0.03
C TRP A 186 -7.56 -5.63 1.17
N LEU A 187 -8.28 -5.05 2.13
CA LEU A 187 -7.68 -4.39 3.29
C LEU A 187 -6.83 -5.39 4.08
N ARG A 188 -7.37 -6.59 4.37
CA ARG A 188 -6.64 -7.62 5.12
C ARG A 188 -5.36 -8.08 4.42
N SER A 189 -5.38 -8.25 3.10
CA SER A 189 -4.20 -8.67 2.34
C SER A 189 -3.11 -7.60 2.25
N HIS A 190 -3.47 -6.30 2.35
CA HIS A 190 -2.53 -5.19 2.14
C HIS A 190 -2.14 -4.40 3.40
N VAL A 191 -2.85 -4.53 4.52
CA VAL A 191 -2.45 -3.91 5.81
C VAL A 191 -1.16 -4.53 6.37
N GLY A 192 -0.91 -5.80 6.06
CA GLY A 192 0.17 -6.62 6.61
C GLY A 192 -0.31 -7.51 7.76
N ALA A 193 0.50 -8.50 8.13
CA ALA A 193 0.28 -9.37 9.28
C ALA A 193 1.47 -9.27 10.22
N SER A 194 1.40 -8.37 11.18
CA SER A 194 2.42 -8.26 12.22
C SER A 194 2.17 -9.24 13.34
N PRO A 195 3.24 -9.89 13.87
CA PRO A 195 3.09 -10.77 15.00
C PRO A 195 2.57 -10.00 16.23
N PRO A 196 1.81 -10.64 17.13
CA PRO A 196 1.33 -10.01 18.38
C PRO A 196 2.45 -9.45 19.25
N THR A 197 3.69 -9.88 19.02
CA THR A 197 4.89 -9.43 19.72
C THR A 197 5.35 -8.02 19.36
N SER A 198 4.68 -7.32 18.44
CA SER A 198 4.90 -5.89 18.15
C SER A 198 3.60 -5.13 18.42
N PRO A 199 3.27 -4.85 19.70
CA PRO A 199 1.91 -4.45 20.11
C PRO A 199 1.42 -3.16 19.45
N SER A 200 2.28 -2.15 19.26
CA SER A 200 1.88 -0.90 18.60
C SER A 200 1.50 -1.13 17.14
N ARG A 201 2.28 -1.95 16.43
CA ARG A 201 2.04 -2.29 15.03
C ARG A 201 0.83 -3.22 14.90
N TRP A 202 0.71 -4.22 15.77
CA TRP A 202 -0.45 -5.09 15.84
C TRP A 202 -1.73 -4.28 16.08
N LEU A 203 -1.71 -3.34 17.02
CA LEU A 203 -2.84 -2.46 17.31
C LEU A 203 -3.17 -1.57 16.09
N ALA A 204 -2.16 -0.95 15.49
CA ALA A 204 -2.34 -0.12 14.29
C ALA A 204 -2.94 -0.91 13.12
N GLU A 205 -2.43 -2.11 12.85
CA GLU A 205 -2.95 -2.99 11.80
C GLU A 205 -4.36 -3.50 12.14
N ARG A 206 -4.68 -3.72 13.42
CA ARG A 206 -6.04 -4.07 13.84
C ARG A 206 -7.01 -2.91 13.63
N VAL A 207 -6.60 -1.69 13.96
CA VAL A 207 -7.42 -0.47 13.79
C VAL A 207 -7.61 -0.17 12.31
N VAL A 208 -6.54 -0.12 11.53
CA VAL A 208 -6.58 0.14 10.09
C VAL A 208 -7.24 -1.01 9.33
N GLY A 209 -7.07 -2.27 9.75
CA GLY A 209 -7.74 -3.41 9.13
C GLY A 209 -9.25 -3.43 9.33
N ARG A 210 -9.76 -2.86 10.44
CA ARG A 210 -11.20 -2.76 10.70
C ARG A 210 -11.83 -1.48 10.15
N ALA A 211 -11.15 -0.35 10.30
CA ALA A 211 -11.66 0.97 9.92
C ALA A 211 -11.10 1.46 8.58
N GLY A 212 -10.30 0.66 7.88
CA GLY A 212 -9.50 1.08 6.72
C GLY A 212 -10.31 1.70 5.59
N GLY A 213 -11.43 1.09 5.20
CA GLY A 213 -12.31 1.64 4.16
C GLY A 213 -12.80 3.04 4.53
N TRP A 214 -13.44 3.15 5.71
CA TRP A 214 -13.90 4.43 6.26
C TRP A 214 -12.78 5.47 6.43
N LEU A 215 -11.59 5.05 6.84
CA LEU A 215 -10.42 5.91 6.99
C LEU A 215 -9.91 6.42 5.62
N MET A 216 -10.01 5.59 4.57
CA MET A 216 -9.59 5.91 3.21
C MET A 216 -10.56 6.82 2.47
N ASP A 217 -11.86 6.73 2.77
CA ASP A 217 -12.87 7.63 2.19
C ASP A 217 -12.70 9.08 2.66
N ARG A 218 -12.00 9.29 3.78
CA ARG A 218 -11.77 10.60 4.38
C ARG A 218 -10.41 11.17 3.95
N PRO A 219 -10.37 12.26 3.16
CA PRO A 219 -9.11 12.81 2.64
C PRO A 219 -8.18 13.33 3.76
N PHE A 220 -8.74 13.74 4.90
CA PHE A 220 -7.98 14.32 6.01
C PHE A 220 -7.43 13.30 7.01
N THR A 221 -7.78 12.01 6.92
CA THR A 221 -7.36 11.02 7.92
C THR A 221 -5.84 10.85 7.97
N ARG A 222 -5.19 10.69 6.82
CA ARG A 222 -3.74 10.52 6.73
C ARG A 222 -2.99 11.75 7.28
N PRO A 223 -3.26 12.99 6.84
CA PRO A 223 -2.60 14.15 7.42
C PRO A 223 -2.98 14.37 8.88
N ALA A 224 -4.19 14.03 9.32
CA ALA A 224 -4.58 14.11 10.73
C ALA A 224 -3.77 13.14 11.61
N LEU A 225 -3.54 11.90 11.17
CA LEU A 225 -2.68 10.95 11.89
C LEU A 225 -1.23 11.43 11.96
N LEU A 226 -0.72 12.03 10.88
CA LEU A 226 0.61 12.63 10.87
C LEU A 226 0.70 13.84 11.83
N ALA A 227 -0.31 14.71 11.80
CA ALA A 227 -0.40 15.87 12.69
C ALA A 227 -0.53 15.45 14.16
N LEU A 228 -1.34 14.44 14.46
CA LEU A 228 -1.47 13.85 15.79
C LEU A 228 -0.13 13.27 16.26
N SER A 229 0.57 12.54 15.39
CA SER A 229 1.90 12.00 15.68
C SER A 229 2.90 13.12 15.99
N ALA A 230 2.90 14.19 15.20
CA ALA A 230 3.74 15.36 15.42
C ALA A 230 3.39 16.10 16.72
N LEU A 231 2.09 16.25 17.04
CA LEU A 231 1.62 16.87 18.28
C LEU A 231 2.05 16.06 19.50
N LEU A 232 1.92 14.73 19.46
CA LEU A 232 2.31 13.84 20.56
C LEU A 232 3.82 13.85 20.77
N LEU A 233 4.62 13.79 19.70
CA LEU A 233 6.07 13.89 19.80
C LEU A 233 6.52 15.29 20.26
N GLY A 234 5.96 16.36 19.70
CA GLY A 234 6.27 17.73 20.14
C GLY A 234 5.86 17.98 21.60
N GLY A 235 4.68 17.50 21.98
CA GLY A 235 4.18 17.53 23.36
C GLY A 235 5.06 16.73 24.33
N SER A 236 5.62 15.60 23.89
CA SER A 236 6.55 14.82 24.71
C SER A 236 7.83 15.60 25.03
N VAL A 237 8.38 16.33 24.05
CA VAL A 237 9.56 17.17 24.25
C VAL A 237 9.23 18.39 25.12
N ALA A 238 8.08 19.03 24.90
CA ALA A 238 7.64 20.15 25.71
C ALA A 238 7.40 19.75 27.19
N ALA A 239 6.84 18.57 27.43
CA ALA A 239 6.68 18.02 28.76
C ALA A 239 8.04 17.74 29.43
N ALA A 240 9.00 17.18 28.68
CA ALA A 240 10.36 16.96 29.18
C ALA A 240 11.07 18.28 29.52
N TRP A 241 10.90 19.32 28.70
CA TRP A 241 11.42 20.67 28.97
C TRP A 241 10.82 21.30 30.25
N SER A 242 9.58 20.93 30.59
CA SER A 242 8.87 21.45 31.76
C SER A 242 9.13 20.61 33.02
N ASP A 243 10.17 19.78 33.03
CA ASP A 243 10.52 18.85 34.12
C ASP A 243 9.41 17.85 34.48
N LEU A 244 8.61 17.44 33.48
CA LEU A 244 7.55 16.44 33.62
C LEU A 244 7.91 15.14 32.86
N PRO A 245 8.80 14.29 33.42
CA PRO A 245 9.32 13.12 32.71
C PRO A 245 8.25 12.05 32.44
N VAL A 246 7.35 11.80 33.39
CA VAL A 246 6.28 10.80 33.24
C VAL A 246 5.38 11.11 32.03
N PRO A 247 4.75 12.29 31.90
CA PRO A 247 3.96 12.61 30.73
C PRO A 247 4.80 12.72 29.45
N ALA A 248 6.08 13.12 29.52
CA ALA A 248 6.96 13.10 28.36
C ALA A 248 7.07 11.69 27.75
N PHE A 249 7.46 10.70 28.55
CA PHE A 249 7.57 9.31 28.08
C PHE A 249 6.20 8.71 27.71
N ALA A 250 5.13 9.05 28.43
CA ALA A 250 3.78 8.57 28.11
C ALA A 250 3.28 9.09 26.76
N LEU A 251 3.49 10.38 26.46
CA LEU A 251 3.13 10.97 25.15
C LEU A 251 3.97 10.37 24.02
N ALA A 252 5.27 10.14 24.24
CA ALA A 252 6.11 9.44 23.28
C ALA A 252 5.61 8.01 23.02
N ALA A 253 5.17 7.28 24.05
CA ALA A 253 4.59 5.95 23.91
C ALA A 253 3.31 5.95 23.06
N LEU A 254 2.44 6.95 23.25
CA LEU A 254 1.19 7.11 22.48
C LEU A 254 1.42 7.55 21.03
N ALA A 255 2.52 8.25 20.75
CA ALA A 255 2.86 8.66 19.39
C ALA A 255 3.15 7.47 18.47
N VAL A 256 3.73 6.38 19.00
CA VAL A 256 4.13 5.21 18.20
C VAL A 256 2.96 4.52 17.49
N PRO A 257 1.86 4.10 18.15
CA PRO A 257 0.72 3.51 17.44
C PRO A 257 0.04 4.48 16.46
N ALA A 258 0.07 5.80 16.72
CA ALA A 258 -0.41 6.80 15.76
C ALA A 258 0.46 6.84 14.49
N ILE A 259 1.79 6.81 14.65
CA ILE A 259 2.75 6.69 13.55
C ILE A 259 2.53 5.38 12.79
N GLU A 260 2.47 4.24 13.46
CA GLU A 260 2.24 2.94 12.80
C GLU A 260 0.89 2.91 12.05
N SER A 261 -0.15 3.57 12.58
CA SER A 261 -1.44 3.71 11.87
C SER A 261 -1.30 4.56 10.61
N PHE A 262 -0.56 5.68 10.67
CA PHE A 262 -0.23 6.50 9.49
C PHE A 262 0.56 5.70 8.45
N LEU A 263 1.54 4.90 8.88
CA LEU A 263 2.35 4.04 8.01
C LEU A 263 1.47 2.98 7.34
N ALA A 264 0.65 2.25 8.11
CA ALA A 264 -0.26 1.22 7.60
C ALA A 264 -1.27 1.79 6.61
N LEU A 265 -1.88 2.93 6.92
CA LEU A 265 -2.82 3.61 6.03
C LEU A 265 -2.14 4.14 4.76
N SER A 266 -0.89 4.59 4.86
CA SER A 266 -0.10 5.00 3.70
C SER A 266 0.29 3.82 2.82
N ARG A 267 0.46 2.60 3.38
CA ARG A 267 0.67 1.36 2.60
C ARG A 267 -0.56 1.01 1.78
N LEU A 268 -1.73 1.08 2.38
CA LEU A 268 -2.99 0.89 1.66
C LEU A 268 -3.15 1.89 0.52
N ALA A 269 -2.87 3.18 0.76
CA ALA A 269 -3.05 4.21 -0.26
C ALA A 269 -2.24 3.99 -1.55
N VAL A 270 -1.10 3.27 -1.48
CA VAL A 270 -0.23 2.99 -2.62
C VAL A 270 -0.27 1.53 -3.10
N ALA A 271 -0.98 0.66 -2.38
CA ALA A 271 -1.12 -0.75 -2.74
C ALA A 271 -1.93 -0.94 -4.05
N PRO A 272 -1.68 -2.01 -4.81
CA PRO A 272 -0.71 -3.09 -4.57
C PRO A 272 0.69 -2.83 -5.15
N PHE A 273 0.86 -1.86 -6.06
CA PHE A 273 2.09 -1.71 -6.86
C PHE A 273 3.05 -0.63 -6.36
N GLY A 274 2.56 0.36 -5.60
CA GLY A 274 3.36 1.48 -5.14
C GLY A 274 4.33 1.12 -4.01
N ARG A 275 5.38 1.93 -3.89
CA ARG A 275 6.38 1.84 -2.82
C ARG A 275 6.39 3.12 -2.01
N ILE A 276 6.59 3.00 -0.69
CA ILE A 276 6.71 4.17 0.18
C ILE A 276 8.20 4.44 0.46
N GLY A 277 8.76 5.47 -0.16
CA GLY A 277 10.21 5.72 -0.12
C GLY A 277 10.78 6.31 1.18
N ARG A 278 10.07 7.22 1.86
CA ARG A 278 10.64 8.02 2.98
C ARG A 278 10.10 7.71 4.38
N LEU A 279 9.15 6.78 4.49
CA LEU A 279 8.47 6.48 5.75
C LEU A 279 9.31 5.75 6.83
N PRO A 280 10.39 4.98 6.56
CA PRO A 280 11.16 4.36 7.65
C PRO A 280 11.91 5.37 8.52
N TRP A 281 12.11 6.61 8.04
CA TRP A 281 12.73 7.66 8.85
C TRP A 281 11.83 8.13 10.01
N LEU A 282 10.51 8.02 9.86
CA LEU A 282 9.55 8.42 10.90
C LEU A 282 9.68 7.55 12.17
N ARG A 283 10.07 6.28 12.02
CA ARG A 283 10.39 5.41 13.16
C ARG A 283 11.66 5.85 13.88
N ARG A 284 12.68 6.27 13.14
CA ARG A 284 13.94 6.79 13.71
C ARG A 284 13.73 8.12 14.44
N LEU A 285 12.73 8.92 14.03
CA LEU A 285 12.38 10.14 14.74
C LEU A 285 11.94 9.85 16.18
N VAL A 286 11.23 8.74 16.42
CA VAL A 286 10.87 8.32 17.78
C VAL A 286 12.12 8.03 18.60
N ASP A 287 13.10 7.32 18.05
CA ASP A 287 14.36 7.02 18.74
C ASP A 287 15.12 8.32 19.11
N ILE A 288 15.13 9.31 18.21
CA ILE A 288 15.71 10.64 18.47
C ILE A 288 14.96 11.36 19.60
N VAL A 289 13.62 11.35 19.58
CA VAL A 289 12.80 11.98 20.62
C VAL A 289 13.02 11.30 21.96
N LEU A 290 13.06 9.96 22.01
CA LEU A 290 13.36 9.20 23.23
C LEU A 290 14.73 9.55 23.82
N LEU A 291 15.74 9.73 22.95
CA LEU A 291 17.06 10.19 23.36
C LEU A 291 16.99 11.59 23.97
N VAL A 292 16.34 12.55 23.29
CA VAL A 292 16.22 13.93 23.75
C VAL A 292 15.48 14.02 25.09
N ILE A 293 14.31 13.39 25.22
CA ILE A 293 13.56 13.41 26.49
C ILE A 293 14.32 12.68 27.60
N GLY A 294 15.08 11.63 27.27
CA GLY A 294 15.92 10.94 28.25
C GLY A 294 17.05 11.82 28.78
N VAL A 295 17.68 12.63 27.92
CA VAL A 295 18.73 13.58 28.34
C VAL A 295 18.14 14.70 29.19
N LEU A 296 16.97 15.23 28.81
CA LEU A 296 16.29 16.29 29.55
C LEU A 296 15.71 15.81 30.89
N ALA A 297 15.35 14.53 31.01
CA ALA A 297 14.74 13.98 32.22
C ALA A 297 15.73 13.66 33.36
N ILE A 298 17.04 13.72 33.09
CA ILE A 298 18.07 13.39 34.07
C ILE A 298 18.82 14.66 34.46
N ASP A 299 18.79 14.99 35.75
CA ASP A 299 19.60 16.07 36.31
C ASP A 299 21.00 15.58 36.67
N GLY A 300 22.02 16.38 36.38
CA GLY A 300 23.38 16.16 36.88
C GLY A 300 24.49 16.45 35.88
N LEU A 301 25.63 15.78 36.08
CA LEU A 301 26.81 15.92 35.21
C LEU A 301 26.50 15.39 33.80
N TRP A 302 27.06 16.04 32.79
CA TRP A 302 26.76 15.75 31.37
C TRP A 302 26.90 14.27 30.98
N TYR A 303 27.82 13.54 31.60
CA TYR A 303 28.00 12.12 31.31
C TYR A 303 26.90 11.24 31.93
N ARG A 304 26.30 11.63 33.07
CA ARG A 304 25.15 10.94 33.65
C ARG A 304 23.87 11.23 32.88
N THR A 305 23.72 12.44 32.37
CA THR A 305 22.53 12.82 31.60
C THR A 305 22.51 12.19 30.21
N VAL A 306 23.67 12.06 29.56
CA VAL A 306 23.76 11.53 28.20
C VAL A 306 23.92 10.01 28.14
N PHE A 307 24.64 9.39 29.08
CA PHE A 307 25.03 7.99 28.94
C PHE A 307 23.85 7.01 28.94
N PRO A 308 22.91 7.01 29.92
CA PRO A 308 21.81 6.05 29.92
C PRO A 308 20.87 6.17 28.71
N PRO A 309 20.41 7.38 28.30
CA PRO A 309 19.60 7.55 27.10
C PRO A 309 20.33 7.11 25.82
N LEU A 310 21.64 7.38 25.73
CA LEU A 310 22.45 6.95 24.58
C LEU A 310 22.58 5.43 24.52
N MET A 311 22.80 4.77 25.65
CA MET A 311 22.86 3.31 25.74
C MET A 311 21.51 2.68 25.36
N LEU A 312 20.40 3.26 25.80
CA LEU A 312 19.06 2.82 25.39
C LEU A 312 18.88 2.95 23.88
N ALA A 313 19.17 4.12 23.30
CA ALA A 313 19.03 4.36 21.87
C ALA A 313 19.93 3.44 21.03
N ALA A 314 21.19 3.26 21.43
CA ALA A 314 22.12 2.34 20.79
C ALA A 314 21.65 0.88 20.90
N GLY A 315 21.13 0.48 22.06
CA GLY A 315 20.56 -0.83 22.30
C GLY A 315 19.36 -1.12 21.38
N LEU A 316 18.44 -0.17 21.24
CA LEU A 316 17.28 -0.29 20.34
C LEU A 316 17.71 -0.39 18.87
N LEU A 317 18.67 0.44 18.45
CA LEU A 317 19.22 0.38 17.09
C LEU A 317 19.93 -0.94 16.81
N ALA A 318 20.63 -1.51 17.79
CA ALA A 318 21.25 -2.82 17.67
C ALA A 318 20.20 -3.93 17.63
N LEU A 319 19.19 -3.87 18.50
CA LEU A 319 18.10 -4.83 18.55
C LEU A 319 17.30 -4.84 17.25
N ASP A 320 17.18 -3.71 16.54
CA ASP A 320 16.54 -3.63 15.22
C ASP A 320 17.33 -4.30 14.09
N ARG A 321 18.65 -4.42 14.22
CA ARG A 321 19.52 -5.05 13.22
C ARG A 321 19.61 -6.56 13.38
N ASP A 322 19.54 -7.04 14.61
CA ASP A 322 19.74 -8.45 14.95
C ASP A 322 18.39 -9.20 15.05
N ASP A 323 18.35 -10.48 14.68
CA ASP A 323 17.19 -11.33 14.94
C ASP A 323 17.09 -11.66 16.43
N ALA A 324 16.18 -10.95 17.11
CA ALA A 324 15.88 -11.17 18.53
C ALA A 324 14.97 -12.40 18.73
N PRO A 325 15.15 -13.16 19.82
CA PRO A 325 14.28 -14.29 20.16
C PRO A 325 12.83 -13.85 20.36
N THR A 326 11.87 -14.74 20.12
CA THR A 326 10.42 -14.39 20.04
C THR A 326 9.90 -13.68 21.29
N TYR A 327 10.34 -14.07 22.49
CA TYR A 327 9.95 -13.45 23.76
C TYR A 327 10.52 -12.03 23.95
N ALA A 328 11.63 -11.70 23.30
CA ALA A 328 12.28 -10.39 23.36
C ALA A 328 11.75 -9.40 22.32
N ARG A 329 10.97 -9.88 21.33
CA ARG A 329 10.39 -9.04 20.28
C ARG A 329 9.55 -7.84 20.78
N PRO A 330 8.80 -7.92 21.90
CA PRO A 330 8.10 -6.76 22.45
C PRO A 330 9.03 -5.59 22.80
N LEU A 331 10.30 -5.86 23.16
CA LEU A 331 11.27 -4.81 23.49
C LEU A 331 11.76 -4.02 22.27
N ARG A 332 11.48 -4.49 21.04
CA ARG A 332 11.69 -3.70 19.82
C ARG A 332 10.63 -2.62 19.63
N ASP A 333 9.51 -2.72 20.34
CA ASP A 333 8.41 -1.79 20.24
C ASP A 333 8.69 -0.54 21.09
N ARG A 334 8.82 0.62 20.45
CA ARG A 334 9.14 1.88 21.12
C ARG A 334 8.03 2.31 22.07
N ALA A 335 6.77 1.93 21.80
CA ALA A 335 5.67 2.22 22.70
C ALA A 335 5.83 1.47 24.03
N VAL A 336 6.27 0.21 23.97
CA VAL A 336 6.51 -0.63 25.15
C VAL A 336 7.64 -0.05 25.98
N ILE A 337 8.75 0.32 25.34
CA ILE A 337 9.92 0.87 26.02
C ILE A 337 9.60 2.24 26.64
N ALA A 338 9.00 3.15 25.88
CA ALA A 338 8.60 4.46 26.39
C ALA A 338 7.55 4.34 27.51
N GLY A 339 6.57 3.45 27.36
CA GLY A 339 5.55 3.17 28.38
C GLY A 339 6.13 2.55 29.65
N LEU A 340 7.10 1.65 29.52
CA LEU A 340 7.83 1.08 30.65
C LEU A 340 8.59 2.17 31.41
N VAL A 341 9.33 3.03 30.70
CA VAL A 341 10.06 4.14 31.31
C VAL A 341 9.10 5.10 32.01
N ALA A 342 7.98 5.46 31.37
CA ALA A 342 6.95 6.31 31.97
C ALA A 342 6.40 5.70 33.26
N LEU A 343 6.04 4.40 33.24
CA LEU A 343 5.48 3.69 34.38
C LEU A 343 6.47 3.60 35.54
N VAL A 344 7.71 3.18 35.28
CA VAL A 344 8.74 3.07 36.34
C VAL A 344 9.09 4.45 36.91
N SER A 345 9.07 5.50 36.07
CA SER A 345 9.31 6.88 36.50
C SER A 345 8.23 7.44 37.44
N THR A 346 7.10 6.75 37.63
CA THR A 346 6.10 7.14 38.64
C THR A 346 6.53 6.84 40.07
N VAL A 347 7.43 5.87 40.25
CA VAL A 347 7.88 5.37 41.56
C VAL A 347 9.39 5.45 41.77
N ALA A 348 10.16 5.67 40.70
CA ALA A 348 11.61 5.76 40.73
C ALA A 348 12.10 6.98 39.91
N PRO A 349 13.33 7.45 40.14
CA PRO A 349 13.93 8.50 39.31
C PRO A 349 13.97 8.08 37.83
N PRO A 350 13.78 9.02 36.87
CA PRO A 350 13.83 8.71 35.43
C PRO A 350 15.13 8.05 34.98
N GLU A 351 16.25 8.41 35.60
CA GLU A 351 17.56 7.78 35.37
C GLU A 351 17.49 6.26 35.58
N ALA A 352 16.94 5.82 36.71
CA ALA A 352 16.82 4.39 37.02
C ALA A 352 15.87 3.68 36.05
N ALA A 353 14.77 4.33 35.65
CA ALA A 353 13.83 3.79 34.67
C ALA A 353 14.49 3.60 33.29
N ILE A 354 15.25 4.57 32.81
CA ILE A 354 15.98 4.52 31.54
C ILE A 354 17.09 3.46 31.59
N MET A 355 17.85 3.39 32.68
CA MET A 355 18.89 2.38 32.88
C MET A 355 18.30 0.96 32.89
N LEU A 356 17.16 0.76 33.54
CA LEU A 356 16.45 -0.52 33.54
C LEU A 356 16.01 -0.89 32.12
N ALA A 357 15.38 0.02 31.39
CA ALA A 357 14.97 -0.21 30.01
C ALA A 357 16.17 -0.55 29.10
N ALA A 358 17.27 0.20 29.23
CA ALA A 358 18.50 -0.05 28.49
C ALA A 358 19.07 -1.44 28.80
N THR A 359 19.10 -1.82 30.09
CA THR A 359 19.57 -3.13 30.54
C THR A 359 18.71 -4.24 29.96
N LEU A 360 17.37 -4.11 29.99
CA LEU A 360 16.47 -5.11 29.41
C LEU A 360 16.71 -5.28 27.90
N VAL A 361 16.87 -4.18 27.17
CA VAL A 361 17.16 -4.21 25.72
C VAL A 361 18.52 -4.86 25.43
N LEU A 362 19.54 -4.58 26.24
CA LEU A 362 20.88 -5.17 26.08
C LEU A 362 20.89 -6.66 26.47
N VAL A 363 20.24 -7.04 27.57
CA VAL A 363 20.12 -8.44 27.99
C VAL A 363 19.35 -9.24 26.93
N ALA A 364 18.26 -8.69 26.41
CA ALA A 364 17.49 -9.31 25.33
C ALA A 364 18.34 -9.63 24.09
N ARG A 365 19.37 -8.83 23.82
CA ARG A 365 20.34 -9.07 22.74
C ARG A 365 21.37 -10.15 23.08
N LEU A 366 21.76 -10.26 24.35
CA LEU A 366 22.78 -11.22 24.82
C LEU A 366 22.22 -12.62 25.08
N LEU A 367 20.90 -12.76 25.23
CA LEU A 367 20.30 -14.06 25.52
C LEU A 367 20.51 -15.06 24.37
N PRO A 368 20.86 -16.32 24.70
CA PRO A 368 21.11 -17.35 23.70
C PRO A 368 19.84 -17.61 22.88
N ARG A 369 20.04 -17.77 21.57
CA ARG A 369 18.99 -18.17 20.64
C ARG A 369 18.66 -19.63 20.94
N ILE A 370 17.47 -19.90 21.47
CA ILE A 370 16.97 -21.27 21.54
C ILE A 370 16.76 -21.73 20.09
N PRO A 371 17.45 -22.77 19.61
CA PRO A 371 17.18 -23.30 18.27
C PRO A 371 15.71 -23.72 18.22
N ALA A 372 14.99 -23.26 17.20
CA ALA A 372 13.65 -23.77 16.95
C ALA A 372 13.78 -25.27 16.64
N GLU A 373 13.13 -26.12 17.44
CA GLU A 373 12.98 -27.53 17.10
C GLU A 373 12.25 -27.61 15.75
N GLU A 374 12.84 -28.34 14.80
CA GLU A 374 12.35 -28.57 13.43
C GLU A 374 11.01 -29.31 13.39
#